data_AF-A0A7S3MJ72-F1
#
_entry.id   AF-A0A7S3MJ72-F1
#
_cell.length_a   1.000
_cell.length_b   1.000
_cell.length_c   1.000
_cell.angle_alpha   90.00
_cell.angle_beta   90.00
_cell.angle_gamma   90.00
#
_symmetry.space_group_name_H-M   'P 1'
#
loop_
_entity.id
_entity.type
_entity.pdbx_description
1 polymer ?
#
loop_
_entity_poly.entity_id
_entity_poly.type
_entity_poly.pdbx_seq_one_letter_code
_entity_poly.pdbx_strand_id
1 'polypeptide(L)'
;MVYKNPGRATLECRFTFPLEESSTLADFEAAIDEKVITTKVREKEHAKEIYDNAVASGKAAVLAERSENISIKLGNLQSNQTATIKMTIISMLEVQAGYYAFPLPASLYPNYKKHGLPDSKMTFDFSYQVKIVTTGAISNLIVPDGASIIEQ
;
A
#
# COMPACT_ATOMS: atom_id res chain seq x y z
N MET A 1 0.95 -3.72 4.80
CA MET A 1 -0.02 -2.88 5.52
C MET A 1 -1.08 -3.77 6.13
N VAL A 2 -1.60 -3.46 7.32
CA VAL A 2 -2.64 -4.25 8.01
C VAL A 2 -3.75 -3.32 8.48
N TYR A 3 -4.99 -3.64 8.16
CA TYR A 3 -6.18 -2.84 8.50
C TYR A 3 -7.21 -3.73 9.19
N LYS A 4 -7.82 -3.24 10.27
CA LYS A 4 -8.91 -3.94 10.96
C LYS A 4 -10.21 -3.19 10.77
N ASN A 5 -11.33 -3.90 10.61
CA ASN A 5 -12.66 -3.33 10.76
C ASN A 5 -13.10 -3.42 12.23
N PRO A 6 -12.98 -2.35 13.05
CA PRO A 6 -13.44 -2.38 14.44
C PRO A 6 -14.97 -2.21 14.57
N GLY A 7 -15.65 -1.87 13.47
CA GLY A 7 -17.09 -1.60 13.45
C GLY A 7 -17.93 -2.88 13.41
N ARG A 8 -19.24 -2.71 13.56
CA ARG A 8 -20.24 -3.79 13.43
C ARG A 8 -20.77 -3.94 12.00
N ALA A 9 -20.61 -2.92 11.17
CA ALA A 9 -21.02 -2.92 9.78
C ALA A 9 -19.90 -3.45 8.88
N THR A 10 -20.30 -4.10 7.78
CA THR A 10 -19.40 -4.43 6.68
C THR A 10 -18.88 -3.14 6.03
N LEU A 11 -17.59 -3.10 5.72
CA LEU A 11 -16.95 -1.94 5.10
C LEU A 11 -16.45 -2.27 3.69
N GLU A 12 -16.56 -1.28 2.81
CA GLU A 12 -15.69 -1.18 1.64
C GLU A 12 -14.58 -0.18 1.96
N CYS A 13 -13.33 -0.61 1.78
CA CYS A 13 -12.16 0.19 2.04
C CYS A 13 -11.48 0.57 0.72
N ARG A 14 -10.94 1.79 0.66
CA ARG A 14 -10.17 2.27 -0.48
C ARG A 14 -8.87 2.86 0.02
N PHE A 15 -7.77 2.42 -0.58
CA PHE A 15 -6.44 2.92 -0.32
C PHE A 15 -5.86 3.46 -1.61
N THR A 16 -5.47 4.74 -1.61
CA THR A 16 -4.90 5.40 -2.79
C THR A 16 -3.54 5.95 -2.43
N PHE A 17 -2.54 5.63 -3.25
CA PHE A 17 -1.20 6.14 -3.08
C PHE A 17 -0.70 6.78 -4.39
N PRO A 18 0.01 7.91 -4.27
CA PRO A 18 0.70 8.49 -5.39
C PRO A 18 1.84 7.55 -5.79
N LEU A 19 1.93 7.33 -7.07
CA LEU A 19 3.01 6.58 -7.67
C LEU A 19 3.64 7.50 -8.72
N GLU A 20 4.96 7.61 -8.72
CA GLU A 20 5.65 8.37 -9.77
C GLU A 20 5.37 7.75 -11.14
N GLU A 21 5.43 8.54 -12.20
CA GLU A 21 5.23 8.04 -13.57
C GLU A 21 6.23 6.93 -13.91
N SER A 22 7.46 7.05 -13.41
CA SER A 22 8.58 6.11 -13.57
C SER A 22 8.43 4.81 -12.78
N SER A 23 7.45 4.71 -11.90
CA SER A 23 7.22 3.54 -11.05
C SER A 23 6.25 2.55 -11.69
N THR A 24 6.22 1.30 -11.22
CA THR A 24 5.22 0.28 -11.61
C THR A 24 4.88 -0.65 -10.46
N LEU A 25 3.60 -0.99 -10.31
CA LEU A 25 3.14 -2.06 -9.43
C LEU A 25 3.47 -3.41 -10.06
N ALA A 26 4.49 -4.07 -9.53
CA ALA A 26 5.00 -5.34 -10.04
C ALA A 26 4.27 -6.55 -9.46
N ASP A 27 3.85 -6.47 -8.21
CA ASP A 27 3.13 -7.54 -7.52
C ASP A 27 2.16 -6.98 -6.50
N PHE A 28 1.08 -7.73 -6.26
CA PHE A 28 0.03 -7.36 -5.33
C PHE A 28 -0.60 -8.61 -4.70
N GLU A 29 -0.66 -8.62 -3.38
CA GLU A 29 -1.27 -9.68 -2.59
C GLU A 29 -2.15 -9.06 -1.51
N ALA A 30 -3.33 -9.64 -1.33
CA ALA A 30 -4.22 -9.28 -0.24
C ALA A 30 -4.60 -10.55 0.51
N ALA A 31 -4.75 -10.45 1.82
CA ALA A 31 -5.30 -11.50 2.65
C ALA A 31 -6.37 -10.90 3.56
N ILE A 32 -7.42 -11.68 3.81
CA ILE A 32 -8.45 -11.34 4.80
C ILE A 32 -8.43 -12.44 5.84
N ASP A 33 -8.12 -12.06 7.07
CA ASP A 33 -7.74 -12.95 8.16
C ASP A 33 -6.62 -13.90 7.67
N GLU A 34 -6.86 -15.21 7.61
CA GLU A 34 -5.87 -16.19 7.11
C GLU A 34 -6.03 -16.53 5.62
N LYS A 35 -7.04 -15.98 4.94
CA LYS A 35 -7.33 -16.31 3.54
C LYS A 35 -6.59 -15.38 2.60
N VAL A 36 -5.57 -15.92 1.94
CA VAL A 36 -4.87 -15.22 0.85
C VAL A 36 -5.77 -15.14 -0.38
N ILE A 37 -5.97 -13.93 -0.87
CA ILE A 37 -6.65 -13.61 -2.12
C ILE A 37 -5.57 -13.51 -3.19
N THR A 38 -5.45 -14.55 -4.00
CA THR A 38 -4.55 -14.54 -5.16
C THR A 38 -5.05 -13.53 -6.17
N THR A 39 -4.28 -12.46 -6.39
CA THR A 39 -4.64 -11.45 -7.38
C THR A 39 -4.14 -11.88 -8.75
N LYS A 40 -4.91 -11.59 -9.79
CA LYS A 40 -4.55 -11.90 -11.17
C LYS A 40 -4.74 -10.66 -12.01
N VAL A 41 -3.71 -10.31 -12.78
CA VAL A 41 -3.79 -9.21 -13.75
C VAL A 41 -4.80 -9.58 -14.83
N ARG A 42 -5.70 -8.66 -15.12
CA ARG A 42 -6.77 -8.76 -16.13
C ARG A 42 -6.94 -7.42 -16.83
N GLU A 43 -7.63 -7.45 -17.96
CA GLU A 43 -8.14 -6.23 -18.60
C GLU A 43 -9.03 -5.47 -17.62
N LYS A 44 -9.01 -4.13 -17.69
CA LYS A 44 -9.55 -3.23 -16.67
C LYS A 44 -11.05 -3.41 -16.47
N GLU A 45 -11.83 -3.42 -17.55
CA GLU A 45 -13.28 -3.58 -17.46
C GLU A 45 -13.62 -4.95 -16.89
N HIS A 46 -12.96 -6.00 -17.35
CA HIS A 46 -13.17 -7.35 -16.85
C HIS A 46 -12.80 -7.51 -15.36
N ALA A 47 -11.69 -6.91 -14.92
CA ALA A 47 -11.28 -6.92 -13.51
C ALA A 47 -12.34 -6.25 -12.62
N LYS A 48 -12.92 -5.14 -13.10
CA LYS A 48 -13.96 -4.40 -12.40
C LYS A 48 -15.25 -5.20 -12.32
N GLU A 49 -15.69 -5.83 -13.41
CA GLU A 49 -16.88 -6.69 -13.41
C GLU A 49 -16.74 -7.86 -12.42
N ILE A 50 -15.58 -8.53 -12.38
CA ILE A 50 -15.32 -9.62 -11.44
C ILE A 50 -15.42 -9.11 -9.99
N TYR A 51 -14.83 -7.96 -9.71
CA TYR A 51 -14.90 -7.33 -8.38
C TYR A 51 -16.34 -6.98 -8.01
N ASP A 52 -17.05 -6.23 -8.85
CA ASP A 52 -18.42 -5.75 -8.58
C ASP A 52 -19.37 -6.93 -8.35
N ASN A 53 -19.28 -7.99 -9.17
CA ASN A 53 -20.09 -9.21 -9.00
C ASN A 53 -19.77 -9.96 -7.70
N ALA A 54 -18.50 -10.06 -7.32
CA ALA A 54 -18.10 -10.70 -6.08
C ALA A 54 -18.62 -9.91 -4.86
N VAL A 55 -18.49 -8.58 -4.89
CA VAL A 55 -18.97 -7.70 -3.82
C VAL A 55 -20.50 -7.75 -3.71
N ALA A 56 -21.22 -7.68 -4.84
CA ALA A 56 -22.68 -7.79 -4.86
C ALA A 56 -23.17 -9.15 -4.31
N SER A 57 -22.38 -10.20 -4.48
CA SER A 57 -22.66 -11.54 -3.94
C SER A 57 -22.28 -11.72 -2.46
N GLY A 58 -21.89 -10.64 -1.76
CA GLY A 58 -21.44 -10.69 -0.36
C GLY A 58 -20.05 -11.31 -0.16
N LYS A 59 -19.31 -11.61 -1.23
CA LYS A 59 -17.95 -12.15 -1.16
C LYS A 59 -16.96 -11.01 -0.98
N ALA A 60 -15.89 -11.27 -0.23
CA ALA A 60 -14.79 -10.34 -0.16
C ALA A 60 -13.98 -10.36 -1.47
N ALA A 61 -13.60 -9.19 -1.94
CA ALA A 61 -12.90 -9.03 -3.21
C ALA A 61 -11.93 -7.85 -3.13
N VAL A 62 -10.89 -7.89 -3.97
CA VAL A 62 -9.88 -6.84 -4.04
C VAL A 62 -9.63 -6.46 -5.48
N LEU A 63 -9.58 -5.15 -5.73
CA LEU A 63 -9.31 -4.59 -7.04
C LEU A 63 -8.20 -3.55 -6.90
N ALA A 64 -7.11 -3.73 -7.65
CA ALA A 64 -6.05 -2.74 -7.79
C ALA A 64 -6.12 -2.13 -9.18
N GLU A 65 -6.20 -0.81 -9.26
CA GLU A 65 -6.26 -0.06 -10.51
C GLU A 65 -5.14 0.99 -10.54
N ARG A 66 -4.45 1.10 -11.68
CA ARG A 66 -3.50 2.18 -11.94
C ARG A 66 -4.10 3.17 -12.93
N SER A 67 -4.14 4.44 -12.55
CA SER A 67 -4.32 5.59 -13.44
C SER A 67 -3.15 6.55 -13.23
N GLU A 68 -3.41 7.80 -12.82
CA GLU A 68 -2.40 8.73 -12.31
C GLU A 68 -1.85 8.31 -10.93
N ASN A 69 -2.69 7.61 -10.16
CA ASN A 69 -2.34 7.04 -8.88
C ASN A 69 -2.65 5.54 -8.91
N ILE A 70 -2.22 4.80 -7.90
CA ILE A 70 -2.74 3.44 -7.68
C ILE A 70 -3.82 3.48 -6.62
N SER A 71 -4.96 2.88 -6.93
CA SER A 71 -6.08 2.70 -6.03
C SER A 71 -6.32 1.22 -5.79
N ILE A 72 -6.33 0.82 -4.53
CA ILE A 72 -6.72 -0.51 -4.06
C ILE A 72 -8.09 -0.38 -3.41
N LYS A 73 -9.06 -1.16 -3.87
CA LYS A 73 -10.39 -1.30 -3.28
C LYS A 73 -10.51 -2.69 -2.66
N LEU A 74 -11.02 -2.74 -1.44
CA LEU A 74 -11.31 -3.95 -0.68
C LEU A 74 -12.78 -3.94 -0.33
N GLY A 75 -13.54 -4.84 -0.95
CA GLY A 75 -14.97 -4.97 -0.75
C GLY A 75 -15.31 -6.00 0.33
N ASN A 76 -16.43 -5.80 1.01
CA ASN A 76 -17.03 -6.71 1.97
C ASN A 76 -16.14 -7.14 3.15
N LEU A 77 -15.36 -6.21 3.71
CA LEU A 77 -14.62 -6.46 4.95
C LEU A 77 -15.59 -6.51 6.14
N GLN A 78 -15.86 -7.70 6.68
CA GLN A 78 -16.84 -7.90 7.74
C GLN A 78 -16.36 -7.35 9.08
N SER A 79 -17.29 -7.27 10.04
CA SER A 79 -16.99 -6.85 11.41
C SER A 79 -15.87 -7.70 12.01
N ASN A 80 -14.90 -7.02 12.65
CA ASN A 80 -13.71 -7.61 13.29
C ASN A 80 -12.70 -8.29 12.36
N GLN A 81 -12.92 -8.32 11.05
CA GLN A 81 -11.96 -8.88 10.10
C GLN A 81 -10.74 -7.97 9.94
N THR A 82 -9.62 -8.61 9.64
CA THR A 82 -8.35 -7.95 9.36
C THR A 82 -7.96 -8.17 7.91
N ALA A 83 -7.60 -7.12 7.20
CA ALA A 83 -7.07 -7.17 5.86
C ALA A 83 -5.58 -6.87 5.86
N THR A 84 -4.78 -7.76 5.31
CA THR A 84 -3.36 -7.57 5.08
C THR A 84 -3.13 -7.31 3.60
N ILE A 85 -2.45 -6.22 3.28
CA ILE A 85 -2.12 -5.82 1.92
C ILE A 85 -0.60 -5.79 1.78
N LYS A 86 -0.10 -6.51 0.77
CA LYS A 86 1.29 -6.55 0.36
C LYS A 86 1.38 -6.16 -1.10
N MET A 87 2.39 -5.37 -1.43
CA MET A 87 2.58 -4.83 -2.76
C MET A 87 4.06 -4.65 -3.02
N THR A 88 4.46 -4.86 -4.27
CA THR A 88 5.81 -4.66 -4.74
C THR A 88 5.78 -3.56 -5.80
N ILE A 89 6.50 -2.48 -5.54
CA ILE A 89 6.69 -1.38 -6.48
C ILE A 89 8.13 -1.43 -6.98
N ILE A 90 8.30 -1.25 -8.28
CA ILE A 90 9.60 -1.03 -8.92
C ILE A 90 9.61 0.41 -9.44
N SER A 91 10.64 1.18 -9.10
CA SER A 91 10.85 2.55 -9.63
C SER A 91 12.31 2.78 -9.98
N MET A 92 12.55 3.71 -10.89
CA MET A 92 13.87 4.25 -11.16
C MET A 92 14.16 5.39 -10.18
N LEU A 93 15.33 5.37 -9.54
CA LEU A 93 15.76 6.46 -8.66
C LEU A 93 16.20 7.67 -9.49
N GLU A 94 15.74 8.85 -9.10
CA GLU A 94 16.14 10.10 -9.73
C GLU A 94 17.42 10.65 -9.10
N VAL A 95 18.21 11.36 -9.91
CA VAL A 95 19.38 12.12 -9.45
C VAL A 95 18.96 13.55 -9.14
N GLN A 96 19.06 13.94 -7.87
CA GLN A 96 18.73 15.27 -7.40
C GLN A 96 19.95 15.88 -6.69
N ALA A 97 20.41 17.03 -7.19
CA ALA A 97 21.60 17.72 -6.68
C ALA A 97 22.85 16.81 -6.52
N GLY A 98 23.01 15.82 -7.41
CA GLY A 98 24.13 14.88 -7.39
C GLY A 98 23.94 13.64 -6.51
N TYR A 99 22.76 13.44 -5.91
CA TYR A 99 22.43 12.27 -5.09
C TYR A 99 21.31 11.46 -5.73
N TYR A 100 21.32 10.14 -5.55
CA TYR A 100 20.13 9.32 -5.80
C TYR A 100 19.12 9.57 -4.68
N ALA A 101 17.93 10.05 -5.03
CA ALA A 101 16.87 10.32 -4.10
C ALA A 101 15.86 9.17 -4.08
N PHE A 102 15.54 8.67 -2.89
CA PHE A 102 14.43 7.74 -2.69
C PHE A 102 13.34 8.43 -1.85
N PRO A 103 12.27 8.94 -2.48
CA PRO A 103 11.15 9.52 -1.77
C PRO A 103 10.26 8.42 -1.19
N LEU A 104 10.12 8.38 0.13
CA LEU A 104 9.12 7.53 0.78
C LEU A 104 7.78 8.29 0.84
N PRO A 105 6.71 7.85 0.14
CA PRO A 105 5.48 8.62 0.04
C PRO A 105 4.80 8.82 1.40
N ALA A 106 4.53 10.08 1.75
CA ALA A 106 3.85 10.44 3.01
C ALA A 106 2.41 9.90 3.09
N SER A 107 1.80 9.51 1.97
CA SER A 107 0.49 8.85 1.92
C SER A 107 0.48 7.45 2.56
N LEU A 108 1.65 6.83 2.75
CA LEU A 108 1.78 5.60 3.52
C LEU A 108 1.49 5.83 5.01
N TYR A 109 1.54 7.09 5.47
CA TYR A 109 1.05 7.48 6.79
C TYR A 109 -0.46 7.72 6.72
N PRO A 110 -1.28 6.93 7.41
CA PRO A 110 -2.72 7.08 7.36
C PRO A 110 -3.14 8.41 8.01
N ASN A 111 -3.82 9.27 7.26
CA ASN A 111 -4.37 10.52 7.78
C ASN A 111 -5.89 10.39 8.02
N TYR A 112 -6.25 9.78 9.15
CA TYR A 112 -7.66 9.55 9.51
C TYR A 112 -8.44 10.83 9.82
N LYS A 113 -7.77 11.97 10.11
CA LYS A 113 -8.44 13.29 10.27
C LYS A 113 -9.22 13.68 9.03
N LYS A 114 -8.66 13.41 7.84
CA LYS A 114 -9.31 13.70 6.56
C LYS A 114 -10.64 12.94 6.38
N HIS A 115 -10.86 11.90 7.19
CA HIS A 115 -12.06 11.08 7.19
C HIS A 115 -12.95 11.32 8.42
N GLY A 116 -12.76 12.42 9.14
CA GLY A 116 -13.61 12.82 10.28
C GLY A 116 -13.41 11.98 11.54
N LEU A 117 -12.36 11.17 11.61
CA LEU A 117 -12.03 10.36 12.77
C LEU A 117 -11.00 11.09 13.65
N PRO A 118 -11.22 11.19 14.97
CA PRO A 118 -10.25 11.79 15.88
C PRO A 118 -9.01 10.89 16.02
N ASP A 119 -7.81 11.46 15.87
CA ASP A 119 -6.51 10.76 15.98
C ASP A 119 -6.39 9.92 17.25
N SER A 120 -6.97 10.37 18.36
CA SER A 120 -6.79 9.80 19.69
C SER A 120 -7.30 8.37 19.88
N LYS A 121 -8.00 7.78 18.89
CA LYS A 121 -8.50 6.41 18.94
C LYS A 121 -7.82 5.44 17.97
N MET A 122 -6.98 5.91 17.05
CA MET A 122 -6.38 5.08 16.00
C MET A 122 -4.87 5.03 16.19
N THR A 123 -4.38 3.93 16.76
CA THR A 123 -2.95 3.63 16.82
C THR A 123 -2.51 3.00 15.50
N PHE A 124 -1.44 3.52 14.91
CA PHE A 124 -0.78 2.88 13.77
C PHE A 124 0.71 2.76 14.07
N ASP A 125 1.26 1.59 13.78
CA ASP A 125 2.70 1.36 13.83
C ASP A 125 3.24 1.44 12.41
N PHE A 126 4.23 2.30 12.22
CA PHE A 126 4.92 2.45 10.94
C PHE A 126 6.41 2.21 11.13
N SER A 127 6.94 1.29 10.34
CA SER A 127 8.37 1.01 10.26
C SER A 127 8.75 0.84 8.80
N TYR A 128 9.93 1.29 8.44
CA TYR A 128 10.50 1.06 7.12
C TYR A 128 11.95 0.59 7.25
N GLN A 129 12.39 -0.19 6.27
CA GLN A 129 13.77 -0.61 6.13
C GLN A 129 14.22 -0.29 4.71
N VAL A 130 15.37 0.35 4.58
CA VAL A 130 16.00 0.60 3.29
C VAL A 130 17.25 -0.25 3.22
N LYS A 131 17.34 -1.10 2.20
CA LYS A 131 18.54 -1.86 1.87
C LYS A 131 19.11 -1.34 0.56
N ILE A 132 20.31 -0.78 0.62
CA ILE A 132 21.03 -0.27 -0.56
C ILE A 132 22.00 -1.35 -1.03
N VAL A 133 21.90 -1.74 -2.29
CA VAL A 133 22.83 -2.69 -2.93
C VAL A 133 23.48 -1.96 -4.10
N THR A 134 24.81 -1.84 -4.07
CA THR A 134 25.59 -1.08 -5.04
C THR A 134 26.88 -1.84 -5.39
N THR A 135 27.39 -1.63 -6.59
CA THR A 135 28.68 -2.18 -7.05
C THR A 135 29.87 -1.29 -6.66
N GLY A 136 29.62 0.00 -6.36
CA GLY A 136 30.62 0.96 -5.91
C GLY A 136 30.41 1.35 -4.44
N ALA A 137 31.45 1.91 -3.81
CA ALA A 137 31.36 2.41 -2.44
C ALA A 137 30.33 3.53 -2.30
N ILE A 138 29.55 3.51 -1.22
CA ILE A 138 28.66 4.61 -0.85
C ILE A 138 29.53 5.73 -0.28
N SER A 139 29.67 6.83 -1.02
CA SER A 139 30.50 7.97 -0.60
C SER A 139 29.82 8.87 0.42
N ASN A 140 28.49 8.99 0.32
CA ASN A 140 27.65 9.80 1.21
C ASN A 140 26.28 9.12 1.36
N LEU A 141 25.70 9.20 2.56
CA LEU A 141 24.37 8.70 2.87
C LEU A 141 23.64 9.73 3.74
N ILE A 142 22.51 10.22 3.26
CA ILE A 142 21.63 11.14 3.99
C ILE A 142 20.36 10.36 4.32
N VAL A 143 20.03 10.28 5.62
CA VAL A 143 18.85 9.57 6.14
C VAL A 143 18.04 10.49 7.04
N PRO A 144 16.73 10.22 7.25
CA PRO A 144 15.92 10.96 8.20
C PRO A 144 16.49 10.91 9.62
N ASP A 145 16.26 11.98 10.39
CA ASP A 145 16.67 12.05 11.79
C ASP A 145 16.09 10.88 12.61
N GLY A 146 16.93 10.25 13.44
CA GLY A 146 16.54 9.09 14.27
C GLY A 146 16.60 7.74 13.56
N ALA A 147 16.97 7.68 12.28
CA ALA A 147 17.24 6.42 11.59
C ALA A 147 18.48 5.73 12.16
N SER A 148 18.37 4.43 12.45
CA SER A 148 19.53 3.59 12.81
C SER A 148 20.12 2.95 11.55
N ILE A 149 21.41 3.14 11.32
CA ILE A 149 22.15 2.54 10.21
C ILE A 149 22.78 1.23 10.70
N ILE A 150 22.52 0.13 10.00
CA ILE A 150 23.12 -1.18 10.27
C ILE A 150 23.91 -1.56 9.02
N GLU A 151 25.24 -1.59 9.14
CA GLU A 151 26.13 -2.08 8.08
C GLU A 151 26.28 -3.60 8.24
N GLN A 152 26.11 -4.35 7.15
CA GLN A 152 26.26 -5.81 7.09
C GLN A 152 27.34 -6.20 6.10
#